data_AF-A0A815AXF6-F1
#
_entry.id   AF-A0A815AXF6-F1
#
_cell.length_a   1.000
_cell.length_b   1.000
_cell.length_c   1.000
_cell.angle_alpha   90.00
_cell.angle_beta   90.00
_cell.angle_gamma   90.00
#
_symmetry.space_group_name_H-M   'P 1'
#
loop_
_entity.id
_entity.type
_entity.pdbx_description
1 polymer ?
#
loop_
_entity_poly.entity_id
_entity_poly.type
_entity_poly.pdbx_seq_one_letter_code
_entity_poly.pdbx_strand_id
1 'polypeptide(L)'
;MSVEKLSDDYLSSLGKKFNSGYFGQTFVEAPSMFKRNGTYYAVFGQCCCYCAEGSAVTVYTSSSPLGPFKTTNNLGNEGHAQQLNIIQFNSTKDRGYGYLWLVGGAIPTPIRALICVGIVCVS
;
A
#
# COMPACT_ATOMS: atom_id res chain seq x y z
N MET A 1 -10.90 -3.64 2.07
CA MET A 1 -10.61 -2.77 0.91
C MET A 1 -11.31 -3.31 -0.35
N SER A 2 -11.59 -2.47 -1.35
CA SER A 2 -12.03 -2.88 -2.70
C SER A 2 -11.18 -2.18 -3.76
N VAL A 3 -10.89 -2.87 -4.88
CA VAL A 3 -10.28 -2.27 -6.07
C VAL A 3 -11.38 -2.12 -7.13
N GLU A 4 -11.55 -0.92 -7.66
CA GLU A 4 -12.53 -0.63 -8.71
C GLU A 4 -11.83 -0.26 -10.02
N LYS A 5 -12.39 -0.72 -11.14
CA LYS A 5 -11.94 -0.30 -12.46
C LYS A 5 -12.51 1.09 -12.77
N LEU A 6 -11.63 1.99 -13.20
CA LEU A 6 -12.01 3.31 -13.69
C LEU A 6 -12.41 3.27 -15.17
N SER A 7 -13.16 4.28 -15.61
CA SER A 7 -13.34 4.59 -17.02
C SER A 7 -12.01 4.91 -17.69
N ASP A 8 -11.96 4.77 -19.01
CA ASP A 8 -10.72 4.99 -19.79
C ASP A 8 -10.22 6.44 -19.72
N ASP A 9 -11.09 7.39 -19.36
CA ASP A 9 -10.75 8.80 -19.09
C ASP A 9 -10.32 9.07 -17.63
N TYR A 10 -10.39 8.05 -16.76
CA TYR A 10 -10.08 8.11 -15.33
C TYR A 10 -10.95 9.07 -14.49
N LEU A 11 -12.07 9.56 -15.04
CA LEU A 11 -12.93 10.53 -14.34
C LEU A 11 -14.09 9.87 -13.58
N SER A 12 -14.28 8.56 -13.75
CA SER A 12 -15.35 7.83 -13.08
C SER A 12 -14.95 6.39 -12.74
N SER A 13 -15.64 5.82 -11.75
CA SER A 13 -15.62 4.37 -11.52
C SER A 13 -16.66 3.69 -12.41
N LEU A 14 -16.31 2.53 -12.96
CA LEU A 14 -17.27 1.65 -13.67
C LEU A 14 -18.19 0.89 -12.70
N GLY A 15 -17.95 1.01 -11.40
CA GLY A 15 -18.89 0.64 -10.33
C GLY A 15 -19.04 -0.86 -10.06
N LYS A 16 -20.21 -1.23 -9.53
CA LYS A 16 -20.48 -2.51 -8.83
C LYS A 16 -20.18 -3.79 -9.64
N LYS A 17 -20.15 -3.72 -10.98
CA LYS A 17 -19.84 -4.87 -11.85
C LYS A 17 -18.34 -5.03 -12.15
N PHE A 18 -17.53 -4.01 -11.90
CA PHE A 18 -16.11 -3.97 -12.27
C PHE A 18 -15.23 -3.67 -11.05
N ASN A 19 -15.36 -4.47 -10.01
CA ASN A 19 -14.54 -4.38 -8.80
C ASN A 19 -14.17 -5.77 -8.28
N SER A 20 -13.22 -5.79 -7.34
CA SER A 20 -12.72 -7.02 -6.72
C SER A 20 -13.63 -7.63 -5.66
N GLY A 21 -14.74 -6.98 -5.31
CA GLY A 21 -15.38 -7.15 -4.01
C GLY A 21 -14.50 -6.66 -2.87
N TYR A 22 -15.01 -6.75 -1.65
CA TYR A 22 -14.23 -6.44 -0.45
C TYR A 22 -13.31 -7.59 -0.09
N PHE A 23 -12.05 -7.27 0.20
CA PHE A 23 -11.05 -8.22 0.67
C PHE A 23 -10.16 -7.61 1.76
N GLY A 24 -9.47 -8.49 2.48
CA GLY A 24 -8.58 -8.13 3.58
C GLY A 24 -9.32 -7.69 4.84
N GLN A 25 -8.62 -6.93 5.69
CA GLN A 25 -9.13 -6.41 6.95
C GLN A 25 -10.17 -5.29 6.74
N THR A 26 -10.92 -5.02 7.81
CA THR A 26 -11.82 -3.86 7.93
C THR A 26 -11.08 -2.68 8.57
N PHE A 27 -11.63 -1.46 8.42
CA PHE A 27 -11.03 -0.24 8.96
C PHE A 27 -9.56 -0.03 8.52
N VAL A 28 -9.39 -0.02 7.20
CA VAL A 28 -8.08 0.01 6.54
C VAL A 28 -7.83 1.34 5.85
N GLU A 29 -6.57 1.73 5.76
CA GLU A 29 -6.11 2.98 5.16
C GLU A 29 -4.86 2.77 4.29
N ALA A 30 -4.40 3.86 3.66
CA ALA A 30 -3.19 3.93 2.86
C ALA A 30 -2.99 2.80 1.82
N PRO A 31 -3.97 2.57 0.93
CA PRO A 31 -3.79 1.58 -0.12
C PRO A 31 -2.70 1.99 -1.11
N SER A 32 -1.88 1.03 -1.50
CA SER A 32 -1.04 1.10 -2.70
C SER A 32 -1.17 -0.19 -3.49
N MET A 33 -1.03 -0.09 -4.81
CA MET A 33 -1.08 -1.25 -5.69
C MET A 33 0.02 -1.17 -6.73
N PHE A 34 0.74 -2.26 -6.93
CA PHE A 34 1.78 -2.38 -7.96
C PHE A 34 1.82 -3.77 -8.57
N LYS A 35 2.49 -3.91 -9.71
CA LYS A 35 2.65 -5.18 -10.43
C LYS A 35 4.13 -5.56 -10.50
N ARG A 36 4.45 -6.81 -10.18
CA ARG A 36 5.80 -7.39 -10.31
C ARG A 36 5.68 -8.81 -10.83
N ASN A 37 6.44 -9.15 -11.87
CA ASN A 37 6.49 -10.50 -12.47
C ASN A 37 5.11 -11.12 -12.75
N GLY A 38 4.17 -10.33 -13.26
CA GLY A 38 2.81 -10.79 -13.58
C GLY A 38 1.84 -10.85 -12.39
N THR A 39 2.33 -10.67 -11.16
CA THR A 39 1.50 -10.65 -9.94
C THR A 39 1.17 -9.22 -9.53
N TYR A 40 -0.09 -9.00 -9.16
CA TYR A 40 -0.57 -7.77 -8.57
C TYR A 40 -0.45 -7.84 -7.05
N TYR A 41 0.11 -6.79 -6.45
CA TYR A 41 0.29 -6.63 -5.02
C TYR A 41 -0.57 -5.46 -4.57
N ALA A 42 -1.58 -5.73 -3.75
CA ALA A 42 -2.33 -4.72 -3.02
C ALA A 42 -1.79 -4.67 -1.59
N VAL A 43 -1.41 -3.50 -1.12
CA VAL A 43 -0.78 -3.30 0.17
C VAL A 43 -1.53 -2.22 0.92
N PHE A 44 -1.96 -2.53 2.13
CA PHE A 44 -2.65 -1.60 3.03
C PHE A 44 -2.57 -2.13 4.47
N GLY A 45 -2.83 -1.25 5.43
CA GLY A 45 -2.86 -1.60 6.85
C GLY A 45 -4.17 -1.20 7.53
N GLN A 46 -4.36 -1.70 8.74
CA GLN A 46 -5.48 -1.33 9.61
C GLN A 46 -5.16 -0.03 10.35
N CYS A 47 -6.13 0.86 10.56
CA CYS A 47 -5.96 2.14 11.30
C CYS A 47 -5.05 3.18 10.63
N CYS A 48 -4.99 4.35 11.27
CA CYS A 48 -4.17 5.50 10.88
C CYS A 48 -2.88 5.60 11.71
N CYS A 49 -1.90 6.39 11.25
CA CYS A 49 -0.66 6.64 12.00
C CYS A 49 -0.86 7.39 13.33
N TYR A 50 -2.04 7.98 13.56
CA TYR A 50 -2.38 8.65 14.81
C TYR A 50 -2.98 7.70 15.86
N CYS A 51 -3.33 6.46 15.49
CA CYS A 51 -3.75 5.43 16.44
C CYS A 51 -2.57 5.02 17.34
N ALA A 52 -2.86 4.59 18.58
CA ALA A 52 -1.82 4.16 19.51
C ALA A 52 -1.06 2.92 18.99
N GLU A 53 -1.76 2.06 18.27
CA GLU A 53 -1.28 0.80 17.75
C GLU A 53 -0.48 0.96 16.45
N GLY A 54 -0.54 2.14 15.80
CA GLY A 54 -0.06 2.34 14.44
C GLY A 54 -0.86 1.53 13.40
N SER A 55 -0.26 1.32 12.23
CA SER A 55 -0.85 0.54 11.14
C SER A 55 0.09 -0.54 10.65
N ALA A 56 -0.19 -1.78 11.08
CA ALA A 56 0.50 -2.94 10.55
C ALA A 56 0.19 -3.11 9.06
N VAL A 57 1.20 -3.28 8.22
CA VAL A 57 1.02 -3.34 6.77
C VAL A 57 0.90 -4.77 6.29
N THR A 58 -0.21 -5.07 5.59
CA THR A 58 -0.47 -6.41 5.04
C THR A 58 -0.40 -6.39 3.51
N VAL A 59 0.24 -7.41 2.95
CA VAL A 59 0.37 -7.63 1.51
C VAL A 59 -0.63 -8.68 1.05
N TYR A 60 -1.38 -8.34 0.01
CA TYR A 60 -2.33 -9.20 -0.65
C TYR A 60 -1.93 -9.36 -2.13
N THR A 61 -2.00 -10.57 -2.67
CA THR A 61 -1.59 -10.85 -4.06
C THR A 61 -2.71 -11.43 -4.91
N SER A 62 -2.68 -11.14 -6.20
CA SER A 62 -3.56 -11.74 -7.21
C SER A 62 -2.87 -11.85 -8.57
N SER A 63 -3.33 -12.77 -9.41
CA SER A 63 -2.97 -12.84 -10.82
C SER A 63 -3.76 -11.87 -11.71
N SER A 64 -4.80 -11.22 -11.17
CA SER A 64 -5.66 -10.26 -11.87
C SER A 64 -5.77 -8.96 -11.09
N PRO A 65 -5.89 -7.79 -11.75
CA PRO A 65 -6.02 -6.50 -11.06
C PRO A 65 -7.29 -6.39 -10.21
N LEU A 66 -8.33 -7.18 -10.52
CA LEU A 66 -9.58 -7.21 -9.76
C LEU A 66 -9.68 -8.45 -8.85
N GLY A 67 -8.56 -9.08 -8.53
CA GLY A 67 -8.57 -10.24 -7.65
C GLY A 67 -8.99 -11.55 -8.35
N PRO A 68 -9.26 -12.61 -7.57
CA PRO A 68 -9.34 -12.60 -6.11
C PRO A 68 -7.96 -12.37 -5.46
N PHE A 69 -7.93 -11.62 -4.36
CA PHE A 69 -6.72 -11.34 -3.59
C PHE A 69 -6.56 -12.33 -2.43
N LYS A 70 -5.33 -12.78 -2.20
CA LYS A 70 -4.97 -13.64 -1.07
C LYS A 70 -3.94 -12.97 -0.20
N THR A 71 -4.08 -13.07 1.12
CA THR A 71 -3.07 -12.60 2.07
C THR A 71 -1.76 -13.36 1.83
N THR A 72 -0.65 -12.65 1.77
CA THR A 72 0.67 -13.23 1.53
C THR A 72 1.61 -12.99 2.71
N ASN A 73 1.73 -11.74 3.17
CA ASN A 73 2.69 -11.40 4.20
C ASN A 73 2.25 -10.19 5.03
N ASN A 74 2.83 -10.06 6.22
CA ASN A 74 2.77 -8.84 7.03
C ASN A 74 4.17 -8.19 7.03
N LEU A 75 4.25 -6.91 6.66
CA LEU A 75 5.53 -6.19 6.54
C LEU A 75 5.96 -5.51 7.85
N GLY A 76 5.22 -5.71 8.95
CA GLY A 76 5.54 -5.20 10.29
C GLY A 76 4.53 -4.21 10.83
N ASN A 77 4.70 -3.86 12.12
CA ASN A 77 3.92 -2.87 12.86
C ASN A 77 4.85 -2.01 13.72
N GLU A 78 5.55 -1.06 13.09
CA GLU A 78 6.22 -0.02 13.84
C GLU A 78 5.14 0.90 14.42
N GLY A 79 5.05 1.00 15.75
CA GLY A 79 4.00 1.77 16.42
C GLY A 79 3.93 3.20 15.90
N HIS A 80 2.72 3.74 15.74
CA HIS A 80 2.44 5.05 15.13
C HIS A 80 2.96 5.25 13.69
N ALA A 81 3.29 4.17 12.96
CA ALA A 81 3.68 4.23 11.55
C ALA A 81 2.53 3.80 10.63
N GLN A 82 2.52 4.34 9.41
CA GLN A 82 1.60 3.96 8.34
C GLN A 82 2.34 4.01 7.00
N GLN A 83 2.05 3.05 6.12
CA GLN A 83 2.52 3.12 4.75
C GLN A 83 2.01 4.40 4.07
N LEU A 84 2.83 4.96 3.20
CA LEU A 84 2.45 6.08 2.33
C LEU A 84 2.29 5.61 0.89
N ASN A 85 3.37 5.08 0.31
CA ASN A 85 3.38 4.67 -1.09
C ASN A 85 4.50 3.65 -1.36
N ILE A 86 4.39 2.97 -2.50
CA ILE A 86 5.45 2.12 -3.06
C ILE A 86 5.78 2.67 -4.44
N ILE A 87 7.00 3.17 -4.61
CA ILE A 87 7.45 3.77 -5.86
C ILE A 87 8.44 2.83 -6.54
N GLN A 88 8.18 2.51 -7.80
CA GLN A 88 9.15 1.81 -8.64
C GLN A 88 10.11 2.81 -9.27
N PHE A 89 11.41 2.53 -9.22
CA PHE A 89 12.45 3.37 -9.83
C PHE A 89 13.42 2.53 -10.66
N ASN A 90 14.05 3.16 -11.66
CA ASN A 90 15.09 2.51 -12.45
C ASN A 90 16.45 2.64 -11.75
N SER A 91 17.17 1.52 -11.60
CA SER A 91 18.54 1.47 -11.05
C SER A 91 19.54 1.36 -12.18
N THR A 92 20.47 2.33 -12.27
CA THR A 92 21.58 2.30 -13.22
C THR A 92 22.67 1.32 -12.82
N LYS A 93 22.76 0.97 -11.53
CA LYS A 93 23.75 0.02 -10.98
C LYS A 93 23.46 -1.42 -11.42
N ASP A 94 22.19 -1.80 -11.48
CA ASP A 94 21.76 -3.18 -11.68
C ASP A 94 21.11 -3.43 -13.05
N ARG A 95 21.07 -2.41 -13.92
CA ARG A 95 20.33 -2.41 -15.21
C ARG A 95 18.90 -2.95 -15.06
N GLY A 96 18.23 -2.57 -13.98
CA GLY A 96 16.93 -3.09 -13.59
C GLY A 96 16.07 -2.03 -12.91
N TYR A 97 15.01 -2.47 -12.24
CA TYR A 97 14.15 -1.61 -11.42
C TYR A 97 14.17 -2.07 -9.97
N GLY A 98 14.07 -1.12 -9.05
CA GLY A 98 13.89 -1.34 -7.62
C GLY A 98 12.56 -0.79 -7.13
N TYR A 99 12.21 -1.11 -5.90
CA TYR A 99 11.05 -0.55 -5.21
C TYR A 99 11.48 0.18 -3.95
N LEU A 100 10.93 1.37 -3.79
CA LEU A 100 11.05 2.17 -2.58
C LEU A 100 9.71 2.11 -1.84
N TRP A 101 9.73 1.46 -0.68
CA TRP A 101 8.59 1.48 0.24
C TRP A 101 8.74 2.65 1.20
N LEU A 102 7.77 3.55 1.15
CA LEU A 102 7.71 4.76 1.95
C LEU A 102 6.74 4.56 3.11
N VAL A 103 7.23 4.78 4.33
CA VAL A 103 6.46 4.70 5.56
C VAL A 103 6.60 6.01 6.31
N GLY A 104 5.48 6.56 6.77
CA GLY A 104 5.43 7.76 7.60
C GLY A 104 5.06 7.40 9.04
N GLY A 105 5.65 8.08 10.02
CA GLY A 105 5.28 7.94 11.44
C GLY A 105 4.86 9.26 12.06
N ALA A 106 3.93 9.20 13.03
CA ALA A 106 3.67 10.33 13.92
C ALA A 106 4.71 10.31 15.06
N ILE A 107 5.61 11.30 15.10
CA ILE A 107 6.51 11.48 16.25
C ILE A 107 5.70 12.15 17.37
N PRO A 108 5.61 11.55 18.58
CA PRO A 108 4.94 12.18 19.70
C PRO A 108 5.82 13.29 20.30
N THR A 109 5.87 14.46 19.67
CA THR A 109 6.46 15.69 20.25
C THR A 109 5.50 16.86 20.10
N PRO A 110 5.36 17.74 21.12
CA PRO A 110 4.30 18.75 21.16
C PRO A 110 4.49 19.93 20.19
N ILE A 111 5.53 19.93 19.35
CA ILE A 111 5.83 21.05 18.45
C ILE A 111 6.29 20.49 17.10
N ARG A 112 5.43 20.69 16.08
CA ARG A 112 5.61 20.44 14.64
C ARG A 112 5.46 18.98 14.18
N ALA A 113 4.43 18.77 13.35
CA ALA A 113 4.30 17.58 12.52
C ALA A 113 5.50 17.51 11.55
N LEU A 114 6.49 16.68 11.87
CA LEU A 114 7.54 16.31 10.95
C LEU A 114 7.14 14.96 10.34
N ILE A 115 6.81 14.94 9.06
CA ILE A 115 6.63 13.69 8.30
C ILE A 115 8.03 13.07 8.19
N CYS A 116 8.34 12.07 9.02
CA CYS A 116 9.52 11.25 8.83
C CYS A 116 9.22 10.28 7.68
N VAL A 117 9.76 10.56 6.48
CA VAL A 117 9.74 9.62 5.36
C VAL A 117 10.82 8.57 5.60
N GLY A 118 10.43 7.42 6.16
CA GLY A 118 11.29 6.24 6.21
C GLY A 118 11.39 5.62 4.82
N ILE A 119 12.62 5.52 4.29
CA ILE A 119 12.94 4.85 3.03
C ILE A 119 13.32 3.41 3.37
N VAL A 120 12.45 2.45 3.08
CA VAL A 120 12.81 1.02 3.11
C VAL A 120 13.04 0.56 1.67
N CYS A 121 14.30 0.37 1.29
CA CYS A 121 14.67 -0.25 0.03
C CYS A 121 14.52 -1.77 0.16
N VAL A 122 13.65 -2.36 -0.65
CA VAL A 122 13.52 -3.82 -0.75
C VAL A 122 14.18 -4.26 -2.06
N SER A 123 15.25 -5.05 -1.97
CA SER A 123 15.97 -5.66 -3.11
C SER A 123 15.24 -6.87 -3.67
#